data_AF-A0A352FNF7-F1
#
_entry.id   AF-A0A352FNF7-F1
#
_cell.length_a   1.000
_cell.length_b   1.000
_cell.length_c   1.000
_cell.angle_alpha   90.00
_cell.angle_beta   90.00
_cell.angle_gamma   90.00
#
_symmetry.space_group_name_H-M   'P 1'
#
loop_
_entity.id
_entity.type
_entity.pdbx_description
1 polymer ?
#
loop_
_entity_poly.entity_id
_entity_poly.type
_entity_poly.pdbx_seq_one_letter_code
_entity_poly.pdbx_strand_id
1 'polypeptide(L)'
;MSEDEPDVAEGKLFRACKRITQRLTGLDEAVAPTIVETRLESSIRQNPGISKNSQVVFVVHGRNDGARYSLFRFLRSIGLRPLEWSQAIQLTGKATPYIGEILDAAFSDAQAVVVLMTPDDDARLRREFRKPNDPSYELELTGQSRPNVLFEAGMAIGRHPDRTVLVELGDLRPFSDVGGRHIVKLDNSVGARQGLAHRLERAGCTIDLRGTDWHTEGDFTAPSVESTAEGESNGDDHEAGIDLNAVFVEVQRLAAYDDFFLHHEIPSRLLGNAEARFLPKRERRGLMAFLDNTSACSGCDGVAFTASGIYWRNNHKEEANAFQWQELGGLTIKFSERNNEVRVGADRIDLSHSNVAPAHLAKVLRD
;
A
#
# COMPACT_ATOMS: atom_id res chain seq x y z
N MET A 1 13.63 50.04 1.55
CA MET A 1 12.25 49.93 2.05
C MET A 1 11.73 48.61 1.51
N SER A 2 12.24 47.52 2.08
CA SER A 2 11.64 46.71 3.16
C SER A 2 10.80 45.59 2.56
N GLU A 3 11.46 44.44 2.44
CA GLU A 3 10.90 43.10 2.20
C GLU A 3 10.14 42.66 3.45
N ASP A 4 8.89 42.23 3.29
CA ASP A 4 8.10 41.57 4.34
C ASP A 4 7.99 40.07 4.02
N GLU A 5 8.82 39.26 4.70
CA GLU A 5 8.61 37.83 4.90
C GLU A 5 7.68 37.60 6.11
N PRO A 6 6.75 36.62 6.09
CA PRO A 6 6.04 36.22 7.28
C PRO A 6 6.69 34.99 7.96
N ASP A 7 7.72 35.23 8.78
CA ASP A 7 8.34 34.23 9.68
C ASP A 7 7.77 34.29 11.11
N VAL A 8 6.49 33.93 11.31
CA VAL A 8 5.86 34.00 12.65
C VAL A 8 4.96 32.79 13.02
N ALA A 9 4.75 31.82 12.11
CA ALA A 9 3.84 30.70 12.38
C ALA A 9 4.52 29.51 13.12
N GLU A 10 5.76 29.18 12.78
CA GLU A 10 6.46 27.98 13.30
C GLU A 10 6.79 28.08 14.80
N GLY A 11 7.16 29.29 15.25
CA GLY A 11 7.49 29.55 16.66
C GLY A 11 6.30 29.38 17.63
N LYS A 12 5.06 29.48 17.15
CA LYS A 12 3.86 29.30 18.00
C LYS A 12 3.54 27.82 18.21
N LEU A 13 3.70 27.01 17.17
CA LEU A 13 3.45 25.57 17.23
C LEU A 13 4.50 24.87 18.10
N PHE A 14 5.78 25.23 17.93
CA PHE A 14 6.87 24.73 18.76
C PHE A 14 6.66 25.05 20.25
N ARG A 15 6.24 26.27 20.59
CA ARG A 15 5.90 26.66 21.97
C ARG A 15 4.65 25.96 22.51
N ALA A 16 3.71 25.58 21.65
CA ALA A 16 2.54 24.80 22.06
C ALA A 16 2.92 23.36 22.40
N CYS A 17 3.72 22.70 21.55
CA CYS A 17 4.24 21.35 21.81
C CYS A 17 5.08 21.31 23.09
N LYS A 18 5.96 22.29 23.30
CA LYS A 18 6.82 22.36 24.49
C LYS A 18 6.02 22.47 25.80
N ARG A 19 4.91 23.23 25.80
CA ARG A 19 4.00 23.35 26.96
C ARG A 19 3.20 22.08 27.24
N ILE A 20 2.84 21.32 26.21
CA ILE A 20 2.17 20.03 26.35
C ILE A 20 3.15 19.02 26.96
N THR A 21 4.39 18.97 26.48
CA THR A 21 5.43 18.11 27.05
C THR A 21 5.69 18.43 28.53
N GLN A 22 5.81 19.71 28.89
CA GLN A 22 6.01 20.13 30.30
C GLN A 22 4.85 19.71 31.22
N ARG A 23 3.60 19.77 30.75
CA ARG A 23 2.43 19.30 31.51
C ARG A 23 2.38 17.78 31.67
N LEU A 24 2.88 17.04 30.69
CA LEU A 24 2.90 15.58 30.72
C LEU A 24 4.05 15.02 31.57
N THR A 25 5.17 15.75 31.70
CA THR A 25 6.36 15.28 32.42
C THR A 25 6.46 15.78 33.87
N GLY A 26 5.69 16.80 34.28
CA GLY A 26 5.64 17.26 35.67
C GLY A 26 6.96 17.78 36.24
N LEU A 27 7.83 18.35 35.39
CA LEU A 27 9.15 18.87 35.80
C LEU A 27 9.09 20.39 35.91
N ASP A 28 9.22 20.91 37.13
CA ASP A 28 9.39 22.34 37.41
C ASP A 28 10.80 22.83 37.05
N GLU A 29 10.88 24.06 36.53
CA GLU A 29 12.12 24.78 36.18
C GLU A 29 12.94 25.14 37.44
N ALA A 30 13.74 24.21 37.97
CA ALA A 30 14.78 24.56 38.95
C ALA A 30 15.85 23.48 39.14
N VAL A 31 16.42 22.89 38.08
CA VAL A 31 17.72 22.20 38.19
C VAL A 31 18.54 22.47 36.92
N ALA A 32 19.72 23.05 37.12
CA ALA A 32 20.66 23.49 36.08
C ALA A 32 21.04 22.37 35.07
N PRO A 33 21.35 22.72 33.81
CA PRO A 33 21.64 21.75 32.76
C PRO A 33 23.08 21.25 32.95
N THR A 34 23.29 20.04 33.49
CA THR A 34 24.68 19.56 33.62
C THR A 34 24.90 18.06 33.44
N ILE A 35 23.89 17.20 33.32
CA ILE A 35 24.17 15.75 33.14
C ILE A 35 23.28 15.09 32.08
N VAL A 36 22.04 15.55 31.88
CA VAL A 36 21.10 14.91 30.93
C VAL A 36 21.33 15.36 29.48
N GLU A 37 21.56 16.66 29.26
CA GLU A 37 21.83 17.22 27.92
C GLU A 37 23.14 16.65 27.33
N THR A 38 24.20 16.55 28.14
CA THR A 38 25.46 15.94 27.71
C THR A 38 25.30 14.45 27.36
N ARG A 39 24.37 13.73 27.99
CA ARG A 39 24.12 12.30 27.72
C ARG A 39 23.24 12.09 26.48
N LEU A 40 22.32 13.01 26.21
CA LEU A 40 21.48 12.98 25.01
C LEU A 40 22.28 13.45 23.77
N GLU A 41 23.06 14.52 23.89
CA GLU A 41 23.94 15.00 22.82
C GLU A 41 25.13 14.07 22.55
N SER A 42 25.71 13.43 23.56
CA SER A 42 26.76 12.41 23.34
C SER A 42 26.21 11.10 22.77
N SER A 43 24.92 10.81 22.93
CA SER A 43 24.26 9.68 22.25
C SER A 43 23.94 10.00 20.78
N ILE A 44 23.72 11.28 20.45
CA ILE A 44 23.49 11.76 19.07
C ILE A 44 24.81 11.98 18.31
N ARG A 45 25.94 12.19 19.01
CA ARG A 45 27.29 12.30 18.42
C ARG A 45 28.11 11.02 18.45
N GLN A 46 27.47 9.85 18.57
CA GLN A 46 28.15 8.60 18.27
C GLN A 46 28.26 8.47 16.74
N ASN A 47 29.50 8.33 16.27
CA ASN A 47 29.87 7.94 14.91
C ASN A 47 28.85 6.93 14.33
N PRO A 48 28.41 7.08 13.07
CA PRO A 48 27.22 6.42 12.55
C PRO A 48 27.34 4.94 12.84
N GLY A 49 26.40 4.43 13.65
CA GLY A 49 26.43 3.08 14.18
C GLY A 49 26.66 2.08 13.06
N ILE A 50 27.89 1.60 12.96
CA ILE A 50 28.27 0.46 12.15
C ILE A 50 27.43 -0.68 12.72
N SER A 51 26.48 -1.19 11.96
CA SER A 51 25.85 -2.44 12.34
C SER A 51 26.97 -3.49 12.36
N LYS A 52 26.86 -4.50 13.22
CA LYS A 52 27.89 -5.56 13.30
C LYS A 52 28.08 -6.30 11.95
N ASN A 53 27.22 -6.05 10.97
CA ASN A 53 27.19 -6.73 9.69
C ASN A 53 27.10 -5.75 8.52
N SER A 54 28.25 -5.26 8.06
CA SER A 54 28.38 -4.30 6.95
C SER A 54 27.79 -4.80 5.61
N GLN A 55 27.44 -6.08 5.50
CA GLN A 55 26.84 -6.63 4.29
C GLN A 55 25.29 -6.66 4.35
N VAL A 56 24.68 -6.51 5.53
CA VAL A 56 23.24 -6.64 5.69
C VAL A 56 22.55 -5.35 5.30
N VAL A 57 21.52 -5.44 4.47
CA VAL A 57 20.65 -4.31 4.13
C VAL A 57 19.19 -4.70 4.33
N PHE A 58 18.39 -3.77 4.82
CA PHE A 58 16.95 -3.95 4.90
C PHE A 58 16.28 -3.23 3.74
N VAL A 59 15.33 -3.88 3.07
CA VAL A 59 14.65 -3.30 1.91
C VAL A 59 13.18 -3.06 2.25
N VAL A 60 12.79 -1.79 2.25
CA VAL A 60 11.39 -1.37 2.27
C VAL A 60 10.91 -1.33 0.82
N HIS A 61 9.80 -2.00 0.51
CA HIS A 61 9.26 -2.05 -0.84
C HIS A 61 7.74 -2.24 -0.83
N GLY A 62 7.08 -1.93 -1.94
CA GLY A 62 5.64 -2.14 -2.12
C GLY A 62 5.29 -3.53 -2.66
N ARG A 63 4.24 -3.60 -3.47
CA ARG A 63 3.69 -4.81 -4.11
C ARG A 63 4.31 -5.13 -5.47
N ASN A 64 5.20 -4.29 -6.01
CA ASN A 64 5.96 -4.64 -7.20
C ASN A 64 7.04 -5.69 -6.89
N ASP A 65 6.63 -6.96 -6.82
CA ASP A 65 7.52 -8.09 -6.53
C ASP A 65 8.61 -8.25 -7.60
N GLY A 66 8.35 -7.90 -8.87
CA GLY A 66 9.36 -7.92 -9.93
C GLY A 66 10.54 -7.00 -9.62
N ALA A 67 10.25 -5.73 -9.33
CA ALA A 67 11.26 -4.73 -8.95
C ALA A 67 12.01 -5.14 -7.67
N ARG A 68 11.28 -5.65 -6.67
CA ARG A 68 11.86 -6.18 -5.44
C ARG A 68 12.84 -7.34 -5.73
N TYR A 69 12.44 -8.34 -6.50
CA TYR A 69 13.30 -9.48 -6.83
C TYR A 69 14.55 -9.04 -7.61
N SER A 70 14.40 -8.13 -8.57
CA SER A 70 15.50 -7.51 -9.31
C SER A 70 16.48 -6.82 -8.37
N LEU A 71 15.98 -6.00 -7.45
CA LEU A 71 16.82 -5.30 -6.47
C LEU A 71 17.54 -6.28 -5.55
N PHE A 72 16.88 -7.33 -5.07
CA PHE A 72 17.50 -8.35 -4.23
C PHE A 72 18.63 -9.10 -4.96
N ARG A 73 18.45 -9.43 -6.24
CA ARG A 73 19.49 -10.05 -7.07
C ARG A 73 20.67 -9.11 -7.26
N PHE A 74 20.41 -7.85 -7.61
CA PHE A 74 21.45 -6.83 -7.73
C PHE A 74 22.25 -6.67 -6.44
N LEU A 75 21.59 -6.48 -5.30
CA LEU A 75 22.24 -6.32 -3.99
C LEU A 75 23.14 -7.53 -3.66
N ARG A 76 22.67 -8.75 -3.94
CA ARG A 76 23.46 -9.97 -3.77
C ARG A 76 24.67 -10.03 -4.71
N SER A 77 24.51 -9.59 -5.96
CA SER A 77 25.59 -9.57 -6.95
C SER A 77 26.75 -8.62 -6.58
N ILE A 78 26.48 -7.59 -5.78
CA ILE A 78 27.49 -6.66 -5.25
C ILE A 78 27.95 -7.01 -3.82
N GLY A 79 27.71 -8.25 -3.37
CA GLY A 79 28.22 -8.76 -2.09
C GLY A 79 27.38 -8.42 -0.85
N LEU A 80 26.17 -7.88 -1.02
CA LEU A 80 25.25 -7.58 0.08
C LEU A 80 24.24 -8.70 0.33
N ARG A 81 23.61 -8.65 1.50
CA ARG A 81 22.63 -9.61 1.98
C ARG A 81 21.33 -8.88 2.35
N PRO A 82 20.39 -8.73 1.41
CA PRO A 82 19.11 -8.12 1.72
C PRO A 82 18.31 -9.02 2.68
N LEU A 83 17.85 -8.45 3.79
CA LEU A 83 16.99 -9.12 4.77
C LEU A 83 15.62 -9.36 4.17
N GLU A 84 15.18 -10.61 4.23
CA GLU A 84 13.80 -10.96 3.94
C GLU A 84 12.92 -10.66 5.16
N TRP A 85 11.64 -10.36 4.90
CA TRP A 85 10.67 -10.04 5.95
C TRP A 85 10.59 -11.14 7.04
N SER A 86 10.62 -12.41 6.63
CA SER A 86 10.64 -13.56 7.55
C SER A 86 11.89 -13.60 8.43
N GLN A 87 13.03 -13.10 7.93
CA GLN A 87 14.26 -12.97 8.71
C GLN A 87 14.14 -11.81 9.70
N ALA A 88 13.56 -10.68 9.28
CA ALA A 88 13.29 -9.55 10.16
C ALA A 88 12.34 -9.92 11.31
N ILE A 89 11.30 -10.72 11.05
CA ILE A 89 10.42 -11.27 12.10
C ILE A 89 11.24 -12.11 13.09
N GLN A 90 12.11 -12.99 12.61
CA GLN A 90 12.92 -13.85 13.48
C GLN A 90 13.86 -13.04 14.40
N LEU A 91 14.39 -11.91 13.94
CA LEU A 91 15.22 -11.01 14.76
C LEU A 91 14.49 -10.49 16.01
N THR A 92 13.15 -10.43 15.98
CA THR A 92 12.37 -10.00 17.15
C THR A 92 12.35 -11.03 18.27
N GLY A 93 12.65 -12.31 17.98
CA GLY A 93 12.53 -13.41 18.93
C GLY A 93 11.08 -13.74 19.35
N LYS A 94 10.08 -13.16 18.67
CA LYS A 94 8.66 -13.33 18.98
C LYS A 94 7.96 -14.14 17.88
N ALA A 95 6.97 -14.94 18.29
CA ALA A 95 6.11 -15.66 17.35
C ALA A 95 5.17 -14.71 16.58
N THR A 96 4.69 -13.65 17.24
CA THR A 96 3.74 -12.67 16.69
C THR A 96 4.13 -11.24 17.08
N PRO A 97 5.23 -10.69 16.54
CA PRO A 97 5.65 -9.31 16.82
C PRO A 97 4.71 -8.28 16.18
N TYR A 98 4.65 -7.09 16.77
CA TYR A 98 4.03 -5.92 16.13
C TYR A 98 4.93 -5.39 14.99
N ILE A 99 4.33 -4.79 13.96
CA ILE A 99 5.05 -4.29 12.76
C ILE A 99 6.22 -3.36 13.12
N GLY A 100 6.02 -2.46 14.08
CA GLY A 100 7.05 -1.53 14.54
C GLY A 100 8.24 -2.26 15.18
N GLU A 101 8.02 -3.39 15.86
CA GLU A 101 9.09 -4.17 16.48
C GLU A 101 9.93 -4.90 15.44
N ILE A 102 9.31 -5.36 14.35
CA ILE A 102 10.00 -5.96 13.21
C ILE A 102 10.90 -4.91 12.56
N LEU A 103 10.37 -3.71 12.34
CA LEU A 103 11.12 -2.60 11.75
C LEU A 103 12.27 -2.15 12.65
N ASP A 104 12.05 -1.99 13.95
CA ASP A 104 13.10 -1.62 14.90
C ASP A 104 14.21 -2.70 14.94
N ALA A 105 13.86 -3.99 14.93
CA ALA A 105 14.82 -5.09 14.86
C ALA A 105 15.62 -5.09 13.55
N ALA A 106 14.94 -4.93 12.41
CA ALA A 106 15.56 -4.88 11.10
C ALA A 106 16.49 -3.68 10.93
N PHE A 107 16.06 -2.50 11.37
CA PHE A 107 16.87 -1.27 11.33
C PHE A 107 18.11 -1.38 12.24
N SER A 108 18.00 -2.07 13.38
CA SER A 108 19.14 -2.30 14.26
C SER A 108 20.18 -3.25 13.64
N ASP A 109 19.74 -4.33 12.99
CA ASP A 109 20.64 -5.34 12.41
C ASP A 109 21.27 -4.89 11.08
N ALA A 110 20.50 -4.21 10.23
CA ALA A 110 20.97 -3.78 8.91
C ALA A 110 21.97 -2.62 8.97
N GLN A 111 22.98 -2.67 8.09
CA GLN A 111 23.93 -1.58 7.89
C GLN A 111 23.29 -0.41 7.13
N ALA A 112 22.41 -0.69 6.18
CA ALA A 112 21.66 0.33 5.45
C ALA A 112 20.20 -0.09 5.24
N VAL A 113 19.32 0.90 5.12
CA VAL A 113 17.93 0.73 4.71
C VAL A 113 17.80 1.25 3.29
N VAL A 114 17.35 0.39 2.38
CA VAL A 114 17.01 0.76 1.00
C VAL A 114 15.50 0.88 0.91
N VAL A 115 15.02 2.05 0.52
CA VAL A 115 13.60 2.27 0.24
C VAL A 115 13.42 2.23 -1.27
N LEU A 116 12.83 1.14 -1.77
CA LEU A 116 12.47 0.99 -3.17
C LEU A 116 11.07 1.58 -3.40
N MET A 117 11.07 2.74 -4.04
CA MET A 117 9.87 3.49 -4.41
C MET A 117 9.53 3.16 -5.86
N THR A 118 8.37 2.54 -6.05
CA THR A 118 7.78 2.20 -7.35
C THR A 118 6.37 2.78 -7.43
N PRO A 119 5.85 3.09 -8.64
CA PRO A 119 4.49 3.60 -8.84
C PRO A 119 3.44 2.49 -8.64
N ASP A 120 3.30 2.05 -7.39
CA ASP A 120 2.43 0.91 -7.03
C ASP A 120 0.96 1.28 -6.88
N ASP A 121 0.67 2.52 -6.49
CA ASP A 121 -0.68 3.06 -6.35
C ASP A 121 -0.80 4.30 -7.26
N ASP A 122 -2.01 4.63 -7.73
CA ASP A 122 -2.26 5.90 -8.42
C ASP A 122 -2.75 6.98 -7.46
N ALA A 123 -2.32 8.23 -7.66
CA ALA A 123 -2.79 9.37 -6.89
C ALA A 123 -2.92 10.67 -7.69
N ARG A 124 -3.84 11.51 -7.23
CA ARG A 124 -4.06 12.89 -7.69
C ARG A 124 -4.73 13.72 -6.59
N LEU A 125 -4.66 15.04 -6.66
CA LEU A 125 -5.49 15.86 -5.78
C LEU A 125 -6.97 15.68 -6.10
N ARG A 126 -7.77 15.65 -5.04
CA ARG A 126 -9.24 15.76 -5.15
C ARG A 126 -9.60 17.08 -5.83
N ARG A 127 -10.66 17.06 -6.64
CA ARG A 127 -11.04 18.17 -7.53
C ARG A 127 -11.22 19.49 -6.79
N GLU A 128 -11.81 19.47 -5.60
CA GLU A 128 -12.06 20.65 -4.77
C GLU A 128 -10.81 21.30 -4.17
N PHE A 129 -9.67 20.62 -4.17
CA PHE A 129 -8.39 21.17 -3.65
C PHE A 129 -7.44 21.62 -4.76
N ARG A 130 -7.82 21.45 -6.03
CA ARG A 130 -7.01 21.86 -7.18
C ARG A 130 -7.06 23.37 -7.37
N LYS A 131 -5.94 23.94 -7.78
CA LYS A 131 -5.79 25.33 -8.18
C LYS A 131 -5.57 25.40 -9.69
N PRO A 132 -5.93 26.52 -10.35
CA PRO A 132 -5.76 26.68 -11.80
C PRO A 132 -4.32 26.49 -12.30
N ASN A 133 -3.33 26.73 -11.45
CA ASN A 133 -1.91 26.65 -11.81
C ASN A 133 -1.19 25.45 -11.17
N ASP A 134 -1.95 24.47 -10.65
CA ASP A 134 -1.33 23.23 -10.16
C ASP A 134 -0.72 22.46 -11.34
N PRO A 135 0.47 21.84 -11.16
CA PRO A 135 1.14 21.08 -12.21
C PRO A 135 0.35 19.82 -12.59
N SER A 136 0.62 19.24 -13.77
CA SER A 136 -0.13 18.09 -14.30
C SER A 136 -0.20 16.92 -13.33
N TYR A 137 0.88 16.63 -12.59
CA TYR A 137 0.91 15.56 -11.61
C TYR A 137 -0.09 15.77 -10.46
N GLU A 138 -0.51 16.99 -10.15
CA GLU A 138 -1.57 17.27 -9.17
C GLU A 138 -2.98 17.01 -9.73
N LEU A 139 -3.15 17.15 -11.05
CA LEU A 139 -4.43 17.14 -11.74
C LEU A 139 -4.81 15.74 -12.25
N GLU A 140 -3.82 15.02 -12.79
CA GLU A 140 -3.92 13.71 -13.43
C GLU A 140 -3.55 12.59 -12.46
N LEU A 141 -4.03 11.36 -12.73
CA LEU A 141 -3.55 10.20 -12.00
C LEU A 141 -2.06 10.02 -12.32
N THR A 142 -1.26 9.96 -11.27
CA THR A 142 0.17 9.71 -11.35
C THR A 142 0.55 8.62 -10.39
N GLY A 143 1.50 7.79 -10.78
CA GLY A 143 2.00 6.72 -9.93
C GLY A 143 2.63 7.27 -8.66
N GLN A 144 2.37 6.64 -7.53
CA GLN A 144 2.99 6.91 -6.24
C GLN A 144 3.38 5.60 -5.56
N SER A 145 4.35 5.67 -4.65
CA SER A 145 4.61 4.55 -3.76
C SER A 145 3.46 4.35 -2.78
N ARG A 146 3.26 3.09 -2.38
CA ARG A 146 2.25 2.75 -1.37
C ARG A 146 2.42 3.60 -0.12
N PRO A 147 1.33 4.05 0.54
CA PRO A 147 1.40 4.80 1.79
C PRO A 147 2.25 4.12 2.87
N ASN A 148 2.23 2.78 2.95
CA ASN A 148 3.06 2.02 3.90
C ASN A 148 4.56 2.23 3.62
N VAL A 149 4.97 2.20 2.35
CA VAL A 149 6.36 2.45 1.93
C VAL A 149 6.78 3.87 2.29
N LEU A 150 5.91 4.85 2.04
CA LEU A 150 6.18 6.25 2.40
C LEU A 150 6.31 6.44 3.92
N PHE A 151 5.44 5.79 4.70
CA PHE A 151 5.48 5.85 6.16
C PHE A 151 6.74 5.18 6.73
N GLU A 152 7.10 4.00 6.24
CA GLU A 152 8.33 3.28 6.62
C GLU A 152 9.58 4.03 6.20
N ALA A 153 9.57 4.68 5.03
CA ALA A 153 10.64 5.58 4.59
C ALA A 153 10.81 6.75 5.56
N GLY A 154 9.71 7.37 5.98
CA GLY A 154 9.73 8.43 6.99
C GLY A 154 10.32 7.96 8.32
N MET A 155 9.96 6.75 8.78
CA MET A 155 10.53 6.16 10.00
C MET A 155 12.02 5.85 9.87
N ALA A 156 12.46 5.29 8.73
CA ALA A 156 13.86 4.99 8.46
C ALA A 156 14.70 6.27 8.39
N ILE A 157 14.22 7.30 7.67
CA ILE A 157 14.87 8.60 7.59
C ILE A 157 14.95 9.27 8.97
N GLY A 158 13.87 9.24 9.74
CA GLY A 158 13.80 9.90 11.05
C GLY A 158 14.74 9.27 12.09
N ARG A 159 14.97 7.96 12.01
CA ARG A 159 15.86 7.22 12.93
C ARG A 159 17.29 7.10 12.42
N HIS A 160 17.47 6.94 11.11
CA HIS A 160 18.72 6.53 10.46
C HIS A 160 18.99 7.33 9.17
N PRO A 161 19.08 8.66 9.24
CA PRO A 161 19.18 9.51 8.05
C PRO A 161 20.43 9.27 7.21
N ASP A 162 21.56 8.91 7.83
CA ASP A 162 22.85 8.74 7.14
C ASP A 162 22.98 7.42 6.37
N ARG A 163 22.18 6.42 6.77
CA ARG A 163 22.20 5.05 6.23
C ARG A 163 20.88 4.62 5.60
N THR A 164 19.99 5.57 5.34
CA THR A 164 18.78 5.35 4.54
C THR A 164 19.01 5.84 3.11
N VAL A 165 18.80 4.95 2.15
CA VAL A 165 18.98 5.19 0.72
C VAL A 165 17.62 5.12 0.02
N LEU A 166 17.19 6.24 -0.56
CA LEU A 166 15.97 6.31 -1.35
C LEU A 166 16.27 5.96 -2.81
N VAL A 167 15.48 5.04 -3.37
CA VAL A 167 15.61 4.55 -4.74
C VAL A 167 14.26 4.66 -5.43
N GLU A 168 14.22 5.31 -6.58
CA GLU A 168 13.04 5.38 -7.44
C GLU A 168 13.22 4.46 -8.64
N LEU A 169 12.19 3.71 -8.99
CA LEU A 169 12.12 2.95 -10.22
C LEU A 169 10.82 3.30 -10.95
N GLY A 170 10.96 4.01 -12.07
CA GLY A 170 9.85 4.55 -12.85
C GLY A 170 9.49 5.99 -12.47
N ASP A 171 8.39 6.47 -13.04
CA ASP A 171 7.91 7.83 -12.83
C ASP A 171 6.99 7.89 -11.61
N LEU A 172 7.38 8.69 -10.63
CA LEU A 172 6.66 8.88 -9.39
C LEU A 172 6.20 10.33 -9.25
N ARG A 173 5.00 10.47 -8.71
CA ARG A 173 4.46 11.74 -8.25
C ARG A 173 5.46 12.37 -7.26
N PRO A 174 5.94 13.60 -7.51
CA PRO A 174 6.82 14.26 -6.57
C PRO A 174 6.06 14.64 -5.30
N PHE A 175 6.71 14.52 -4.15
CA PHE A 175 6.21 15.05 -2.88
C PHE A 175 7.31 15.84 -2.16
N SER A 176 6.94 16.98 -1.59
CA SER A 176 7.88 18.01 -1.11
C SER A 176 8.80 17.55 0.01
N ASP A 177 8.39 16.55 0.81
CA ASP A 177 9.11 16.11 2.01
C ASP A 177 10.42 15.35 1.71
N VAL A 178 10.64 14.95 0.45
CA VAL A 178 11.92 14.39 -0.04
C VAL A 178 12.66 15.32 -1.00
N GLY A 179 12.08 16.47 -1.38
CA GLY A 179 12.62 17.39 -2.40
C GLY A 179 14.00 18.00 -2.09
N GLY A 180 14.48 17.87 -0.85
CA GLY A 180 15.85 18.24 -0.44
C GLY A 180 16.85 17.07 -0.33
N ARG A 181 16.42 15.83 -0.59
CA ARG A 181 17.24 14.63 -0.48
C ARG A 181 17.62 14.09 -1.85
N HIS A 182 18.86 13.64 -1.98
CA HIS A 182 19.33 13.02 -3.22
C HIS A 182 18.78 11.60 -3.34
N ILE A 183 17.90 11.37 -4.30
CA ILE A 183 17.27 10.10 -4.62
C ILE A 183 18.03 9.41 -5.76
N VAL A 184 18.21 8.09 -5.67
CA VAL A 184 18.80 7.31 -6.77
C VAL A 184 17.67 6.93 -7.74
N LYS A 185 17.68 7.50 -8.94
CA LYS A 185 16.81 7.04 -10.03
C LYS A 185 17.43 5.81 -10.67
N LEU A 186 16.82 4.66 -10.44
CA LEU A 186 17.32 3.37 -10.90
C LEU A 186 16.74 3.03 -12.27
N ASP A 187 17.61 2.59 -13.17
CA ASP A 187 17.26 2.05 -14.48
C ASP A 187 18.21 0.90 -14.83
N ASN A 188 18.09 0.35 -16.05
CA ASN A 188 18.94 -0.74 -16.51
C ASN A 188 20.37 -0.32 -16.89
N SER A 189 20.75 0.96 -16.74
CA SER A 189 22.11 1.41 -17.02
C SER A 189 23.09 1.00 -15.93
N VAL A 190 24.34 0.75 -16.33
CA VAL A 190 25.44 0.52 -15.38
C VAL A 190 25.66 1.75 -14.49
N GLY A 191 25.45 2.95 -15.01
CA GLY A 191 25.61 4.20 -14.27
C GLY A 191 24.67 4.32 -13.08
N ALA A 192 23.38 4.01 -13.25
CA ALA A 192 22.40 4.05 -12.17
C ALA A 192 22.71 2.99 -11.09
N ARG A 193 23.07 1.77 -11.51
CA ARG A 193 23.50 0.67 -10.63
C ARG A 193 24.75 1.04 -9.82
N GLN A 194 25.76 1.62 -10.47
CA GLN A 194 26.97 2.13 -9.82
C GLN A 194 26.62 3.25 -8.81
N GLY A 195 25.70 4.15 -9.17
CA GLY A 195 25.22 5.20 -8.28
C GLY A 195 24.59 4.64 -7.00
N LEU A 196 23.76 3.60 -7.11
CA LEU A 196 23.20 2.90 -5.96
C LEU A 196 24.30 2.23 -5.11
N ALA A 197 25.23 1.51 -5.75
CA ALA A 197 26.33 0.84 -5.06
C ALA A 197 27.20 1.83 -4.26
N HIS A 198 27.57 2.97 -4.84
CA HIS A 198 28.32 4.00 -4.12
C HIS A 198 27.52 4.65 -2.99
N ARG A 199 26.21 4.79 -3.14
CA ARG A 199 25.38 5.33 -2.05
C ARG A 199 25.33 4.36 -0.86
N LEU A 200 25.28 3.06 -1.14
CA LEU A 200 25.35 1.98 -0.13
C LEU A 200 26.73 1.90 0.52
N GLU A 201 27.80 2.01 -0.26
CA GLU A 201 29.17 2.11 0.25
C GLU A 201 29.31 3.28 1.23
N ARG A 202 28.79 4.45 0.86
CA ARG A 202 28.76 5.64 1.73
C ARG A 202 27.87 5.47 2.97
N ALA A 203 26.87 4.59 2.92
CA ALA A 203 26.07 4.18 4.08
C ALA A 203 26.80 3.16 4.98
N GLY A 204 28.05 2.81 4.66
CA GLY A 204 28.90 1.90 5.43
C GLY A 204 28.82 0.44 4.97
N CYS A 205 28.17 0.16 3.84
CA CYS A 205 28.07 -1.20 3.34
C CYS A 205 29.39 -1.67 2.70
N THR A 206 29.71 -2.95 2.86
CA THR A 206 30.84 -3.57 2.16
C THR A 206 30.40 -4.07 0.78
N ILE A 207 30.75 -3.31 -0.26
CA ILE A 207 30.38 -3.55 -1.65
C ILE A 207 31.51 -4.28 -2.39
N ASP A 208 31.17 -5.26 -3.23
CA ASP A 208 32.09 -5.91 -4.17
C ASP A 208 31.70 -5.61 -5.62
N LEU A 209 32.49 -4.78 -6.31
CA LEU A 209 32.30 -4.41 -7.72
C LEU A 209 33.40 -4.96 -8.63
N ARG A 210 34.21 -5.93 -8.18
CA ARG A 210 35.35 -6.45 -8.96
C ARG A 210 34.92 -7.25 -10.19
N GLY A 211 33.71 -7.83 -10.17
CA GLY A 211 33.11 -8.56 -11.29
C GLY A 211 32.31 -7.65 -12.23
N THR A 212 31.68 -8.25 -13.24
CA THR A 212 30.82 -7.52 -14.21
C THR A 212 29.38 -8.02 -14.26
N ASP A 213 29.05 -9.15 -13.63
CA ASP A 213 27.70 -9.72 -13.62
C ASP A 213 26.66 -8.71 -13.09
N TRP A 214 27.04 -7.93 -12.08
CA TRP A 214 26.19 -6.90 -11.48
C TRP A 214 25.74 -5.81 -12.46
N HIS A 215 26.45 -5.61 -13.58
CA HIS A 215 26.08 -4.65 -14.63
C HIS A 215 24.68 -4.92 -15.19
N THR A 216 24.25 -6.18 -15.20
CA THR A 216 22.99 -6.62 -15.83
C THR A 216 22.05 -7.34 -14.86
N GLU A 217 22.42 -7.51 -13.59
CA GLU A 217 21.64 -8.34 -12.67
C GLU A 217 20.33 -7.70 -12.21
N GLY A 218 19.20 -8.38 -12.44
CA GLY A 218 17.87 -7.83 -12.23
C GLY A 218 17.41 -6.90 -13.37
N ASP A 219 16.10 -6.76 -13.52
CA ASP A 219 15.47 -5.87 -14.49
C ASP A 219 14.90 -4.62 -13.79
N PHE A 220 15.40 -3.46 -14.20
CA PHE A 220 15.00 -2.13 -13.76
C PHE A 220 14.40 -1.33 -14.91
N THR A 221 13.65 -1.99 -15.79
CA THR A 221 12.76 -1.32 -16.72
C THR A 221 11.67 -0.63 -15.90
N ALA A 222 11.44 0.66 -16.17
CA ALA A 222 10.37 1.41 -15.53
C ALA A 222 9.04 0.65 -15.69
N PRO A 223 8.24 0.47 -14.63
CA PRO A 223 6.89 -0.06 -14.77
C PRO A 223 6.15 0.78 -15.79
N SER A 224 5.56 0.15 -16.81
CA SER A 224 4.76 0.86 -17.79
C SER A 224 3.61 1.55 -17.04
N VAL A 225 3.58 2.87 -17.09
CA VAL A 225 2.32 3.59 -16.95
C VAL A 225 1.53 3.14 -18.17
N GLU A 226 0.67 2.13 -18.03
CA GLU A 226 -0.39 1.97 -19.02
C GLU A 226 -1.16 3.27 -18.93
N SER A 227 -0.84 4.20 -19.83
CA SER A 227 -1.77 5.24 -20.19
C SER A 227 -3.01 4.50 -20.62
N THR A 228 -4.02 4.45 -19.75
CA THR A 228 -5.39 4.51 -20.20
C THR A 228 -5.54 5.86 -20.89
N ALA A 229 -4.94 5.97 -22.08
CA ALA A 229 -5.51 6.73 -23.16
C ALA A 229 -6.84 6.05 -23.45
N GLU A 230 -7.84 6.32 -22.61
CA GLU A 230 -9.18 6.48 -23.13
C GLU A 230 -9.04 7.54 -24.20
N GLY A 231 -8.98 7.08 -25.46
CA GLY A 231 -8.94 7.97 -26.60
C GLY A 231 -10.13 8.91 -26.47
N GLU A 232 -9.85 10.20 -26.37
CA GLU A 232 -10.79 11.23 -26.80
C GLU A 232 -10.99 11.04 -28.31
N SER A 233 -11.88 10.11 -28.69
CA SER A 233 -12.53 10.17 -29.98
C SER A 233 -13.61 11.24 -29.87
N ASN A 234 -13.43 12.34 -30.60
CA ASN A 234 -14.55 13.17 -31.03
C ASN A 234 -15.62 12.26 -31.67
N GLY A 235 -16.72 12.09 -30.96
CA GLY A 235 -17.83 11.24 -31.36
C GLY A 235 -18.69 10.99 -30.14
N ASP A 236 -19.85 11.65 -30.10
CA ASP A 236 -20.93 11.35 -29.17
C ASP A 236 -21.13 9.84 -29.06
N ASP A 237 -20.99 9.30 -27.83
CA ASP A 237 -21.63 8.10 -27.27
C ASP A 237 -20.79 7.62 -26.07
N HIS A 238 -21.03 8.22 -24.89
CA HIS A 238 -20.45 7.79 -23.61
C HIS A 238 -20.96 6.39 -23.23
N GLU A 239 -20.12 5.36 -23.32
CA GLU A 239 -20.32 4.13 -22.56
C GLU A 239 -19.42 4.21 -21.31
N ALA A 240 -20.03 4.38 -20.14
CA ALA A 240 -19.35 4.56 -18.86
C ALA A 240 -18.58 3.29 -18.48
N GLY A 241 -17.24 3.34 -18.53
CA GLY A 241 -16.38 2.33 -17.93
C GLY A 241 -16.62 2.26 -16.42
N ILE A 242 -16.59 1.05 -15.86
CA ILE A 242 -16.92 0.81 -14.45
C ILE A 242 -15.67 0.90 -13.59
N ASP A 243 -15.72 1.79 -12.60
CA ASP A 243 -14.65 1.95 -11.61
C ASP A 243 -14.66 0.78 -10.62
N LEU A 244 -13.81 -0.22 -10.86
CA LEU A 244 -13.69 -1.40 -10.01
C LEU A 244 -13.18 -1.10 -8.60
N ASN A 245 -12.49 0.02 -8.39
CA ASN A 245 -12.08 0.42 -7.04
C ASN A 245 -13.28 0.97 -6.27
N ALA A 246 -14.17 1.72 -6.93
CA ALA A 246 -15.44 2.13 -6.33
C ALA A 246 -16.29 0.92 -5.94
N VAL A 247 -16.43 -0.06 -6.85
CA VAL A 247 -17.09 -1.35 -6.56
C VAL A 247 -16.46 -2.02 -5.34
N PHE A 248 -15.13 -2.12 -5.28
CA PHE A 248 -14.46 -2.76 -4.16
C PHE A 248 -14.70 -2.04 -2.82
N VAL A 249 -14.64 -0.71 -2.81
CA VAL A 249 -14.87 0.10 -1.60
C VAL A 249 -16.30 -0.08 -1.09
N GLU A 250 -17.29 -0.11 -1.97
CA GLU A 250 -18.68 -0.33 -1.57
C GLU A 250 -18.91 -1.75 -1.05
N VAL A 251 -18.35 -2.74 -1.75
CA VAL A 251 -18.41 -4.16 -1.34
C VAL A 251 -17.72 -4.40 0.01
N GLN A 252 -16.60 -3.73 0.29
CA GLN A 252 -15.87 -3.83 1.57
C GLN A 252 -16.72 -3.41 2.79
N ARG A 253 -17.77 -2.60 2.61
CA ARG A 253 -18.64 -2.19 3.72
C ARG A 253 -19.37 -3.37 4.36
N LEU A 254 -19.52 -4.48 3.65
CA LEU A 254 -20.15 -5.71 4.17
C LEU A 254 -19.19 -6.58 4.98
N ALA A 255 -17.89 -6.30 5.01
CA ALA A 255 -16.90 -7.05 5.81
C ALA A 255 -17.10 -6.96 7.34
N ALA A 256 -18.11 -6.20 7.79
CA ALA A 256 -18.55 -6.21 9.19
C ALA A 256 -19.38 -7.46 9.57
N TYR A 257 -19.78 -8.28 8.60
CA TYR A 257 -20.60 -9.48 8.80
C TYR A 257 -19.76 -10.75 8.72
N ASP A 258 -19.91 -11.66 9.70
CA ASP A 258 -19.10 -12.88 9.82
C ASP A 258 -19.29 -13.88 8.67
N ASP A 259 -20.41 -13.77 7.93
CA ASP A 259 -20.74 -14.57 6.75
C ASP A 259 -20.32 -13.89 5.43
N PHE A 260 -19.66 -12.75 5.50
CA PHE A 260 -19.09 -12.03 4.36
C PHE A 260 -17.56 -12.03 4.41
N PHE A 261 -16.92 -12.42 3.32
CA PHE A 261 -15.47 -12.62 3.26
C PHE A 261 -14.86 -11.85 2.09
N LEU A 262 -13.85 -11.03 2.36
CA LEU A 262 -12.98 -10.52 1.29
C LEU A 262 -12.14 -11.67 0.73
N HIS A 263 -11.71 -11.60 -0.54
CA HIS A 263 -11.04 -12.71 -1.22
C HIS A 263 -9.92 -13.37 -0.41
N HIS A 264 -9.08 -12.57 0.25
CA HIS A 264 -7.95 -13.03 1.05
C HIS A 264 -8.34 -13.65 2.41
N GLU A 265 -9.60 -13.52 2.83
CA GLU A 265 -10.15 -14.00 4.09
C GLU A 265 -11.06 -15.21 3.90
N ILE A 266 -11.41 -15.58 2.65
CA ILE A 266 -12.31 -16.71 2.36
C ILE A 266 -11.63 -18.03 2.80
N PRO A 267 -12.22 -18.78 3.74
CA PRO A 267 -11.68 -20.09 4.14
C PRO A 267 -11.56 -21.03 2.94
N SER A 268 -10.46 -21.77 2.82
CA SER A 268 -10.15 -22.56 1.60
C SER A 268 -11.24 -23.57 1.21
N ARG A 269 -11.99 -24.11 2.19
CA ARG A 269 -13.15 -24.98 1.94
C ARG A 269 -14.31 -24.22 1.28
N LEU A 270 -14.57 -22.99 1.71
CA LEU A 270 -15.58 -22.11 1.13
C LEU A 270 -15.16 -21.64 -0.26
N LEU A 271 -13.90 -21.20 -0.40
CA LEU A 271 -13.34 -20.77 -1.67
C LEU A 271 -13.41 -21.88 -2.73
N GLY A 272 -13.03 -23.11 -2.38
CA GLY A 272 -13.11 -24.24 -3.30
C GLY A 272 -14.55 -24.54 -3.76
N ASN A 273 -15.54 -24.40 -2.88
CA ASN A 273 -16.95 -24.58 -3.24
C ASN A 273 -17.48 -23.42 -4.10
N ALA A 274 -17.20 -22.17 -3.71
CA ALA A 274 -17.59 -20.99 -4.47
C ALA A 274 -16.97 -21.02 -5.89
N GLU A 275 -15.67 -21.30 -6.01
CA GLU A 275 -15.03 -21.39 -7.32
C GLU A 275 -15.56 -22.55 -8.16
N ALA A 276 -15.74 -23.73 -7.58
CA ALA A 276 -16.10 -24.93 -8.33
C ALA A 276 -17.58 -24.97 -8.72
N ARG A 277 -18.47 -24.40 -7.89
CA ARG A 277 -19.92 -24.57 -8.01
C ARG A 277 -20.65 -23.29 -8.36
N PHE A 278 -20.05 -22.13 -8.14
CA PHE A 278 -20.75 -20.85 -8.17
C PHE A 278 -20.18 -19.89 -9.22
N LEU A 279 -18.87 -19.96 -9.50
CA LEU A 279 -18.19 -19.07 -10.44
C LEU A 279 -17.73 -19.77 -11.73
N PRO A 280 -17.98 -19.16 -12.91
CA PRO A 280 -17.32 -19.56 -14.15
C PRO A 280 -15.79 -19.53 -13.99
N LYS A 281 -15.06 -20.45 -14.63
CA LYS A 281 -13.58 -20.53 -14.51
C LYS A 281 -12.85 -19.20 -14.77
N ARG A 282 -13.34 -18.41 -15.72
CA ARG A 282 -12.76 -17.09 -16.07
C ARG A 282 -12.88 -16.07 -14.94
N GLU A 283 -13.91 -16.18 -14.10
CA GLU A 283 -14.21 -15.24 -13.03
C GLU A 283 -13.46 -15.53 -11.74
N ARG A 284 -12.92 -16.74 -11.58
CA ARG A 284 -12.26 -17.17 -10.33
C ARG A 284 -11.09 -16.28 -9.95
N ARG A 285 -10.28 -15.86 -10.93
CA ARG A 285 -9.15 -14.94 -10.72
C ARG A 285 -9.59 -13.52 -10.39
N GLY A 286 -10.83 -13.17 -10.72
CA GLY A 286 -11.42 -11.87 -10.45
C GLY A 286 -12.29 -11.83 -9.20
N LEU A 287 -12.36 -12.90 -8.40
CA LEU A 287 -13.16 -12.92 -7.17
C LEU A 287 -12.62 -11.90 -6.17
N MET A 288 -13.46 -10.96 -5.77
CA MET A 288 -13.14 -9.87 -4.85
C MET A 288 -13.67 -10.14 -3.44
N ALA A 289 -14.90 -10.64 -3.34
CA ALA A 289 -15.54 -10.99 -2.09
C ALA A 289 -16.63 -12.05 -2.28
N PHE A 290 -16.99 -12.73 -1.20
CA PHE A 290 -18.04 -13.74 -1.17
C PHE A 290 -18.89 -13.62 0.10
N LEU A 291 -20.21 -13.57 -0.10
CA LEU A 291 -21.22 -13.69 0.94
C LEU A 291 -21.75 -15.12 0.93
N ASP A 292 -21.53 -15.88 2.00
CA ASP A 292 -22.10 -17.21 2.13
C ASP A 292 -23.54 -17.12 2.66
N ASN A 293 -24.49 -17.62 1.88
CA ASN A 293 -25.89 -17.72 2.29
C ASN A 293 -26.33 -19.19 2.42
N THR A 294 -25.43 -20.05 2.89
CA THR A 294 -25.75 -21.46 3.12
C THR A 294 -26.02 -21.74 4.59
N SER A 295 -27.08 -22.50 4.89
CA SER A 295 -27.31 -23.04 6.23
C SER A 295 -26.09 -23.90 6.67
N ALA A 296 -25.40 -23.47 7.73
CA ALA A 296 -24.11 -24.00 8.23
C ALA A 296 -22.84 -23.64 7.44
N CYS A 297 -22.86 -22.53 6.69
CA CYS A 297 -21.69 -21.90 6.06
C CYS A 297 -20.84 -22.87 5.23
N SER A 298 -21.48 -23.53 4.26
CA SER A 298 -20.80 -24.50 3.38
C SER A 298 -20.39 -23.91 2.02
N GLY A 299 -20.74 -22.64 1.73
CA GLY A 299 -20.38 -21.94 0.50
C GLY A 299 -21.00 -22.51 -0.77
N CYS A 300 -22.17 -23.13 -0.65
CA CYS A 300 -22.88 -23.70 -1.79
C CYS A 300 -23.86 -22.69 -2.43
N ASP A 301 -24.38 -21.77 -1.62
CA ASP A 301 -25.32 -20.71 -1.98
C ASP A 301 -24.81 -19.37 -1.42
N GLY A 302 -25.15 -18.25 -2.06
CA GLY A 302 -24.53 -16.97 -1.69
C GLY A 302 -24.50 -15.93 -2.79
N VAL A 303 -23.61 -14.94 -2.62
CA VAL A 303 -23.34 -13.85 -3.56
C VAL A 303 -21.82 -13.70 -3.71
N ALA A 304 -21.30 -13.74 -4.94
CA ALA A 304 -19.91 -13.44 -5.25
C ALA A 304 -19.81 -12.13 -6.02
N PHE A 305 -18.83 -11.34 -5.61
CA PHE A 305 -18.47 -10.08 -6.21
C PHE A 305 -17.17 -10.30 -6.99
N THR A 306 -17.17 -10.07 -8.29
CA THR A 306 -15.98 -10.24 -9.13
C THR A 306 -15.61 -8.94 -9.83
N ALA A 307 -14.44 -8.91 -10.47
CA ALA A 307 -14.02 -7.80 -11.30
C ALA A 307 -14.94 -7.53 -12.51
N SER A 308 -15.84 -8.45 -12.87
CA SER A 308 -16.74 -8.27 -14.02
C SER A 308 -18.20 -8.05 -13.63
N GLY A 309 -18.61 -8.54 -12.45
CA GLY A 309 -20.00 -8.45 -12.04
C GLY A 309 -20.33 -9.10 -10.71
N ILE A 310 -21.63 -9.20 -10.47
CA ILE A 310 -22.22 -9.93 -9.36
C ILE A 310 -22.75 -11.27 -9.84
N TYR A 311 -22.45 -12.33 -9.09
CA TYR A 311 -22.92 -13.68 -9.33
C TYR A 311 -23.66 -14.15 -8.08
N TRP A 312 -24.82 -14.78 -8.21
CA TRP A 312 -25.55 -15.30 -7.04
C TRP A 312 -26.33 -16.57 -7.31
N ARG A 313 -26.53 -17.34 -6.24
CA ARG A 313 -27.36 -18.55 -6.21
C ARG A 313 -28.15 -18.58 -4.93
N ASN A 314 -29.44 -18.89 -5.07
CA ASN A 314 -30.33 -19.15 -3.94
C ASN A 314 -30.43 -20.64 -3.61
N ASN A 315 -30.02 -21.50 -4.55
CA ASN A 315 -30.14 -22.95 -4.44
C ASN A 315 -29.05 -23.64 -5.27
N HIS A 316 -28.23 -24.48 -4.62
CA HIS A 316 -27.09 -25.16 -5.22
C HIS A 316 -27.47 -26.21 -6.27
N LYS A 317 -28.75 -26.39 -6.58
CA LYS A 317 -29.26 -27.18 -7.71
C LYS A 317 -29.59 -26.35 -8.96
N GLU A 318 -29.62 -25.02 -8.87
CA GLU A 318 -29.99 -24.10 -9.96
C GLU A 318 -28.75 -23.38 -10.50
N GLU A 319 -28.72 -22.95 -11.75
CA GLU A 319 -27.55 -22.21 -12.27
C GLU A 319 -27.33 -20.87 -11.53
N ALA A 320 -26.09 -20.39 -11.54
CA ALA A 320 -25.78 -19.07 -11.00
C ALA A 320 -26.37 -17.99 -11.89
N ASN A 321 -27.10 -17.07 -11.29
CA ASN A 321 -27.48 -15.83 -11.94
C ASN A 321 -26.26 -14.91 -11.95
N ALA A 322 -26.20 -14.03 -12.94
CA ALA A 322 -25.12 -13.09 -13.08
C ALA A 322 -25.62 -11.79 -13.69
N PHE A 323 -25.11 -10.67 -13.20
CA PHE A 323 -25.16 -9.39 -13.88
C PHE A 323 -23.73 -8.85 -13.99
N GLN A 324 -23.34 -8.44 -15.18
CA GLN A 324 -22.17 -7.59 -15.32
C GLN A 324 -22.42 -6.26 -14.62
N TRP A 325 -21.37 -5.60 -14.16
CA TRP A 325 -21.51 -4.33 -13.47
C TRP A 325 -22.27 -3.28 -14.32
N GLN A 326 -22.10 -3.30 -15.65
CA GLN A 326 -22.76 -2.39 -16.60
C GLN A 326 -24.26 -2.62 -16.67
N GLU A 327 -24.67 -3.89 -16.60
CA GLU A 327 -26.06 -4.29 -16.61
C GLU A 327 -26.74 -3.89 -15.29
N LEU A 328 -26.00 -4.02 -14.17
CA LEU A 328 -26.51 -3.71 -12.83
C LEU A 328 -26.91 -2.23 -12.68
N GLY A 329 -26.12 -1.30 -13.23
CA GLY A 329 -26.37 0.14 -13.12
C GLY A 329 -27.70 0.60 -13.74
N GLY A 330 -28.27 -0.18 -14.66
CA GLY A 330 -29.58 0.09 -15.28
C GLY A 330 -30.78 -0.55 -14.54
N LEU A 331 -30.54 -1.36 -13.51
CA LEU A 331 -31.58 -2.17 -12.86
C LEU A 331 -32.11 -1.52 -11.59
N THR A 332 -33.41 -1.72 -11.35
CA THR A 332 -34.03 -1.30 -10.10
C THR A 332 -33.66 -2.25 -8.97
N ILE A 333 -33.00 -1.72 -7.93
CA ILE A 333 -32.65 -2.48 -6.73
C ILE A 333 -33.67 -2.21 -5.61
N LYS A 334 -34.37 -3.26 -5.15
CA LYS A 334 -35.31 -3.21 -4.02
C LYS A 334 -34.87 -4.20 -2.94
N PHE A 335 -35.32 -4.02 -1.70
CA PHE A 335 -35.08 -4.97 -0.62
C PHE A 335 -36.33 -5.14 0.25
N SER A 336 -36.40 -6.27 0.96
CA SER A 336 -37.42 -6.56 1.96
C SER A 336 -36.77 -7.19 3.17
N GLU A 337 -36.70 -6.44 4.27
CA GLU A 337 -36.25 -6.94 5.57
C GLU A 337 -37.12 -8.10 6.06
N ARG A 338 -38.45 -8.01 5.83
CA ARG A 338 -39.40 -9.04 6.25
C ARG A 338 -39.17 -10.37 5.54
N ASN A 339 -38.74 -10.34 4.28
CA ASN A 339 -38.54 -11.55 3.47
C ASN A 339 -37.07 -11.97 3.39
N ASN A 340 -36.15 -11.24 4.02
CA ASN A 340 -34.70 -11.41 3.88
C ASN A 340 -34.26 -11.51 2.41
N GLU A 341 -34.64 -10.54 1.58
CA GLU A 341 -34.30 -10.59 0.15
C GLU A 341 -33.91 -9.23 -0.43
N VAL A 342 -33.04 -9.26 -1.44
CA VAL A 342 -32.76 -8.15 -2.35
C VAL A 342 -33.25 -8.53 -3.75
N ARG A 343 -33.95 -7.63 -4.43
CA ARG A 343 -34.39 -7.81 -5.82
C ARG A 343 -33.59 -6.91 -6.74
N VAL A 344 -33.01 -7.51 -7.77
CA VAL A 344 -32.22 -6.86 -8.81
C VAL A 344 -33.00 -7.01 -10.11
N GLY A 345 -33.73 -5.96 -10.50
CA GLY A 345 -34.68 -6.07 -11.61
C GLY A 345 -35.81 -7.08 -11.32
N ALA A 346 -35.93 -8.12 -12.13
CA ALA A 346 -36.89 -9.21 -11.92
C ALA A 346 -36.37 -10.27 -10.94
N ASP A 347 -35.05 -10.36 -10.80
CA ASP A 347 -34.40 -11.45 -10.10
C ASP A 347 -34.30 -11.21 -8.59
N ARG A 348 -34.09 -12.29 -7.85
CA ARG A 348 -34.06 -12.31 -6.39
C ARG A 348 -32.74 -12.87 -5.89
N ILE A 349 -32.15 -12.17 -4.93
CA ILE A 349 -31.10 -12.64 -4.04
C ILE A 349 -31.76 -12.94 -2.70
N ASP A 350 -31.81 -14.21 -2.32
CA ASP A 350 -32.24 -14.66 -1.00
C ASP A 350 -31.09 -14.44 0.00
N LEU A 351 -31.43 -14.02 1.22
CA LEU A 351 -30.54 -13.81 2.35
C LEU A 351 -31.05 -14.50 3.63
N SER A 352 -31.97 -15.45 3.50
CA SER A 352 -32.61 -16.14 4.64
C SER A 352 -31.64 -16.87 5.58
N HIS A 353 -30.40 -17.10 5.17
CA HIS A 353 -29.34 -17.74 5.97
C HIS A 353 -28.12 -16.83 6.19
N SER A 354 -28.23 -15.56 5.83
CA SER A 354 -27.18 -14.56 5.99
C SER A 354 -27.48 -13.63 7.16
N ASN A 355 -26.43 -13.10 7.80
CA ASN A 355 -26.57 -12.03 8.78
C ASN A 355 -26.53 -10.64 8.13
N VAL A 356 -26.13 -10.55 6.85
CA VAL A 356 -26.15 -9.29 6.11
C VAL A 356 -27.58 -8.80 5.95
N ALA A 357 -27.85 -7.60 6.46
CA ALA A 357 -29.16 -6.98 6.32
C ALA A 357 -29.47 -6.70 4.83
N PRO A 358 -30.66 -7.07 4.31
CA PRO A 358 -31.07 -6.77 2.94
C PRO A 358 -30.89 -5.30 2.53
N ALA A 359 -31.16 -4.35 3.43
CA ALA A 359 -30.91 -2.92 3.17
C ALA A 359 -29.44 -2.61 2.87
N HIS A 360 -28.49 -3.29 3.54
CA HIS A 360 -27.06 -3.04 3.36
C HIS A 360 -26.55 -3.61 2.04
N LEU A 361 -26.93 -4.85 1.70
CA LEU A 361 -26.60 -5.40 0.38
C LEU A 361 -27.24 -4.56 -0.73
N ALA A 362 -28.51 -4.18 -0.59
CA ALA A 362 -29.18 -3.36 -1.59
C ALA A 362 -28.56 -1.96 -1.74
N LYS A 363 -27.97 -1.41 -0.67
CA LYS A 363 -27.22 -0.16 -0.76
C LYS A 363 -25.94 -0.34 -1.58
N VAL A 364 -25.17 -1.38 -1.29
CA VAL A 364 -23.94 -1.71 -2.03
C VAL A 364 -24.19 -1.99 -3.52
N LEU A 365 -25.37 -2.51 -3.88
CA LEU A 365 -25.72 -2.74 -5.30
C LEU A 365 -26.30 -1.51 -6.01
N ARG A 366 -26.62 -0.44 -5.28
CA ARG A 366 -27.15 0.82 -5.85
C ARG A 366 -26.06 1.88 -6.02
N ASP A 367 -25.17 1.95 -5.04
CA ASP A 367 -24.05 2.88 -4.95
C ASP A 367 -22.90 2.36 -5.81
#